data_AF-A0A850AX85-F1
#
_entry.id   AF-A0A850AX85-F1
#
_cell.length_a   1.000
_cell.length_b   1.000
_cell.length_c   1.000
_cell.angle_alpha   90.00
_cell.angle_beta   90.00
_cell.angle_gamma   90.00
#
_symmetry.space_group_name_H-M   'P 1'
#
loop_
_entity.id
_entity.type
_entity.pdbx_description
1 polymer ?
#
loop_
_entity_poly.entity_id
_entity_poly.type
_entity_poly.pdbx_seq_one_letter_code
_entity_poly.pdbx_strand_id
1 'polypeptide(L)'
;MLSIRKIIRPAAVALAFALVAAPVAAHAEGKDRSAEVKKQRKFPMPAESFNKLIEKRLTKAREHLVKALDKRNVPEATKVQATKDFDAGAAAVRSLSAKVRADGTVTKEEAKQVRDLAKDLKQKAREKYGIGKGKGKNKGKDQGQHGRDV
;
A
#
# COMPACT_ATOMS: atom_id res chain seq x y z
N MET A 1 6.26 17.00 61.22
CA MET A 1 7.17 16.16 60.42
C MET A 1 7.20 16.75 59.02
N LEU A 2 8.29 17.45 58.66
CA LEU A 2 9.34 16.98 57.72
C LEU A 2 8.75 16.64 56.33
N SER A 3 9.19 17.13 55.17
CA SER A 3 10.29 18.04 54.83
C SER A 3 10.43 18.08 53.29
N ILE A 4 10.99 19.17 52.74
CA ILE A 4 11.86 19.25 51.52
C ILE A 4 11.14 19.17 50.14
N ARG A 5 10.93 20.24 49.33
CA ARG A 5 11.82 21.22 48.64
C ARG A 5 12.70 20.66 47.50
N LYS A 6 12.46 21.23 46.28
CA LYS A 6 13.35 21.38 45.09
C LYS A 6 13.46 20.12 44.21
N ILE A 7 13.70 20.15 42.88
CA ILE A 7 14.70 20.90 42.10
C ILE A 7 14.27 21.00 40.62
N ILE A 8 14.39 22.21 40.07
CA ILE A 8 14.37 22.59 38.64
C ILE A 8 15.65 22.08 37.96
N ARG A 9 15.58 21.62 36.70
CA ARG A 9 16.72 21.69 35.75
C ARG A 9 16.28 21.50 34.29
N PRO A 10 16.39 22.53 33.43
CA PRO A 10 16.26 22.38 31.98
C PRO A 10 17.63 22.02 31.38
N ALA A 11 17.69 20.99 30.55
CA ALA A 11 18.87 20.66 29.76
C ALA A 11 18.58 20.97 28.29
N ALA A 12 18.96 22.18 27.88
CA ALA A 12 19.12 22.53 26.48
C ALA A 12 20.41 21.88 25.97
N VAL A 13 20.30 21.02 24.95
CA VAL A 13 21.47 20.50 24.22
C VAL A 13 21.41 21.09 22.81
N ALA A 14 22.18 22.14 22.60
CA ALA A 14 22.43 22.72 21.28
C ALA A 14 23.41 21.80 20.53
N LEU A 15 22.91 21.11 19.50
CA LEU A 15 23.73 20.29 18.61
C LEU A 15 24.05 21.10 17.36
N ALA A 16 25.18 21.80 17.38
CA ALA A 16 25.75 22.43 16.21
C ALA A 16 26.37 21.37 15.28
N PHE A 17 25.78 21.16 14.11
CA PHE A 17 26.42 20.46 13.00
C PHE A 17 26.75 21.49 11.92
N ALA A 18 28.02 21.91 11.90
CA ALA A 18 28.63 22.56 10.75
C ALA A 18 29.35 21.49 9.94
N LEU A 19 28.88 21.21 8.71
CA LEU A 19 29.64 20.47 7.72
C LEU A 19 29.47 21.17 6.37
N VAL A 20 30.53 21.87 5.99
CA VAL A 20 30.77 22.53 4.71
C VAL A 20 31.20 21.47 3.70
N ALA A 21 30.55 21.48 2.52
CA ALA A 21 31.14 21.33 1.18
C ALA A 21 30.05 20.90 0.18
N ALA A 22 29.73 21.79 -0.76
CA ALA A 22 28.91 21.52 -1.94
C ALA A 22 29.81 21.08 -3.13
N PRO A 23 29.23 20.85 -4.33
CA PRO A 23 29.02 19.55 -4.98
C PRO A 23 30.11 19.24 -6.03
N VAL A 24 30.14 18.01 -6.57
CA VAL A 24 30.37 17.65 -7.99
C VAL A 24 30.63 16.13 -8.04
N ALA A 25 29.66 15.38 -8.55
CA ALA A 25 29.91 14.11 -9.24
C ALA A 25 28.66 13.74 -10.07
N ALA A 26 28.77 13.98 -11.37
CA ALA A 26 28.18 13.23 -12.47
C ALA A 26 26.87 12.47 -12.18
N HIS A 27 25.75 13.06 -12.60
CA HIS A 27 24.54 12.30 -12.95
C HIS A 27 24.83 11.45 -14.20
N ALA A 28 25.44 10.28 -14.01
CA ALA A 28 25.30 9.18 -14.94
C ALA A 28 23.86 8.66 -14.78
N GLU A 29 23.10 8.76 -15.87
CA GLU A 29 21.69 8.34 -16.00
C GLU A 29 21.60 6.81 -16.00
N GLY A 30 21.99 6.21 -14.86
CA GLY A 30 21.77 4.82 -14.54
C GLY A 30 20.31 4.65 -14.14
N LYS A 31 19.55 3.99 -15.01
CA LYS A 31 18.18 3.54 -14.78
C LYS A 31 18.15 2.57 -13.62
N ASP A 32 18.23 3.09 -12.41
CA ASP A 32 18.01 2.37 -11.17
C ASP A 32 16.59 1.85 -11.20
N ARG A 33 16.49 0.55 -11.51
CA ARG A 33 15.36 -0.27 -11.07
C ARG A 33 15.45 -0.28 -9.56
N SER A 34 14.98 0.80 -8.92
CA SER A 34 14.79 0.84 -7.48
C SER A 34 13.95 -0.37 -7.13
N ALA A 35 14.61 -1.37 -6.55
CA ALA A 35 13.97 -2.35 -5.73
C ALA A 35 13.26 -1.53 -4.66
N GLU A 36 11.98 -1.22 -4.91
CA GLU A 36 11.13 -0.52 -3.97
C GLU A 36 11.16 -1.38 -2.72
N VAL A 37 12.01 -1.00 -1.76
CA VAL A 37 12.03 -1.52 -0.42
C VAL A 37 10.63 -1.22 0.07
N LYS A 38 9.74 -2.20 -0.07
CA LYS A 38 8.36 -2.13 0.40
C LYS A 38 8.51 -1.79 1.86
N LYS A 39 8.32 -0.52 2.24
CA LYS A 39 8.37 -0.07 3.63
C LYS A 39 7.48 -1.02 4.39
N GLN A 40 8.08 -1.97 5.11
CA GLN A 40 7.33 -2.97 5.83
C GLN A 40 6.54 -2.17 6.84
N ARG A 41 5.21 -2.27 6.78
CA ARG A 41 4.37 -1.57 7.74
C ARG A 41 4.76 -2.09 9.11
N LYS A 42 5.18 -1.17 9.99
CA LYS A 42 5.50 -1.50 11.36
C LYS A 42 4.17 -1.84 12.05
N PHE A 43 4.06 -3.08 12.50
CA PHE A 43 2.97 -3.58 13.32
C PHE A 43 3.52 -3.88 14.71
N PRO A 44 2.72 -3.77 15.78
CA PRO A 44 1.33 -3.30 15.80
C PRO A 44 1.22 -1.80 15.46
N MET A 45 0.08 -1.39 14.88
CA MET A 45 -0.14 0.02 14.52
C MET A 45 -1.44 0.57 15.10
N PRO A 46 -1.56 1.90 15.32
CA PRO A 46 -2.79 2.49 15.85
C PRO A 46 -3.97 2.30 14.90
N ALA A 47 -5.15 2.00 15.47
CA ALA A 47 -6.39 1.80 14.73
C ALA A 47 -6.72 2.96 13.77
N GLU A 48 -6.54 4.22 14.20
CA GLU A 48 -6.79 5.39 13.33
C GLU A 48 -5.86 5.45 12.12
N SER A 49 -4.58 5.13 12.32
CA SER A 49 -3.60 5.10 11.22
C SER A 49 -3.95 4.01 10.22
N PHE A 50 -4.42 2.85 10.69
CA PHE A 50 -4.91 1.79 9.83
C PHE A 50 -6.16 2.21 9.04
N ASN A 51 -7.10 2.91 9.67
CA ASN A 51 -8.30 3.42 8.99
C ASN A 51 -7.97 4.41 7.87
N LYS A 52 -7.11 5.40 8.16
CA LYS A 52 -6.63 6.36 7.15
C LYS A 52 -6.00 5.64 5.95
N LEU A 53 -5.28 4.54 6.19
CA LEU A 53 -4.70 3.72 5.13
C LEU A 53 -5.73 2.96 4.31
N ILE A 54 -6.81 2.47 4.94
CA ILE A 54 -7.91 1.79 4.24
C ILE A 54 -8.69 2.79 3.40
N GLU A 55 -9.10 3.92 3.97
CA GLU A 55 -9.82 4.96 3.24
C GLU A 55 -9.02 5.45 2.04
N LYS A 56 -7.74 5.78 2.23
CA LYS A 56 -6.85 6.18 1.13
C LYS A 56 -6.76 5.10 0.04
N ARG A 57 -6.80 3.82 0.41
CA ARG A 57 -6.78 2.71 -0.57
C ARG A 57 -8.11 2.56 -1.28
N LEU A 58 -9.24 2.70 -0.58
CA LEU A 58 -10.57 2.63 -1.17
C LEU A 58 -10.77 3.79 -2.16
N THR A 59 -10.38 5.01 -1.81
CA THR A 59 -10.45 6.17 -2.72
C THR A 59 -9.62 5.94 -3.99
N LYS A 60 -8.35 5.56 -3.84
CA LYS A 60 -7.50 5.24 -5.00
C LYS A 60 -8.05 4.08 -5.83
N ALA A 61 -8.60 3.05 -5.19
CA ALA A 61 -9.17 1.92 -5.89
C ALA A 61 -10.41 2.32 -6.70
N ARG A 62 -11.26 3.21 -6.18
CA ARG A 62 -12.41 3.77 -6.89
C ARG A 62 -11.96 4.58 -8.11
N GLU A 63 -10.98 5.47 -7.94
CA GLU A 63 -10.40 6.24 -9.05
C GLU A 63 -9.83 5.32 -10.15
N HIS A 64 -9.10 4.27 -9.76
CA HIS A 64 -8.56 3.31 -10.70
C HIS A 64 -9.66 2.49 -11.41
N LEU A 65 -10.75 2.16 -10.71
CA LEU A 65 -11.90 1.47 -11.29
C LEU A 65 -12.57 2.34 -12.34
N VAL A 66 -12.89 3.60 -12.01
CA VAL A 66 -13.49 4.55 -12.96
C VAL A 66 -12.58 4.74 -14.18
N LYS A 67 -11.30 5.02 -13.96
CA LYS A 67 -10.30 5.13 -15.04
C LYS A 67 -10.21 3.86 -15.90
N ALA A 68 -10.33 2.68 -15.30
CA ALA A 68 -10.26 1.41 -16.03
C ALA A 68 -11.52 1.14 -16.86
N LEU A 69 -12.69 1.53 -16.35
CA LEU A 69 -13.97 1.45 -17.05
C LEU A 69 -14.03 2.43 -18.23
N ASP A 70 -13.54 3.66 -18.01
CA ASP A 70 -13.48 4.69 -19.05
C ASP A 70 -12.52 4.31 -20.17
N LYS A 71 -11.31 3.86 -19.84
CA LYS A 71 -10.33 3.39 -20.82
C LYS A 71 -10.80 2.24 -21.70
N ARG A 72 -11.81 1.49 -21.25
CA ARG A 72 -12.36 0.34 -21.96
C ARG A 72 -13.69 0.64 -22.64
N ASN A 73 -14.18 1.88 -22.58
CA ASN A 73 -15.48 2.28 -23.12
C ASN A 73 -16.60 1.33 -22.70
N VAL A 74 -16.58 0.91 -21.42
CA VAL A 74 -17.58 0.00 -20.87
C VAL A 74 -18.95 0.71 -20.87
N PRO A 75 -20.06 0.04 -21.24
CA PRO A 75 -21.39 0.64 -21.21
C PRO A 75 -21.73 1.19 -19.83
N GLU A 76 -22.46 2.32 -19.79
CA GLU A 76 -22.76 3.03 -18.55
C GLU A 76 -23.51 2.16 -17.52
N ALA A 77 -24.44 1.32 -17.98
CA ALA A 77 -25.12 0.34 -17.14
C ALA A 77 -24.13 -0.59 -16.40
N THR A 78 -23.09 -1.05 -17.10
CA THR A 78 -22.03 -1.89 -16.53
C THR A 78 -21.10 -1.09 -15.62
N LYS A 79 -20.86 0.20 -15.90
CA LYS A 79 -20.11 1.09 -15.00
C LYS A 79 -20.82 1.29 -13.66
N VAL A 80 -22.13 1.52 -13.71
CA VAL A 80 -22.97 1.66 -12.52
C VAL A 80 -22.96 0.37 -11.71
N GLN A 81 -23.12 -0.79 -12.36
CA GLN A 81 -23.07 -2.08 -11.65
C GLN A 81 -21.69 -2.35 -11.05
N ALA A 82 -20.60 -2.09 -11.77
CA ALA A 82 -19.25 -2.27 -11.26
C ALA A 82 -18.95 -1.34 -10.07
N THR A 83 -19.49 -0.12 -10.08
CA THR A 83 -19.37 0.83 -8.96
C THR A 83 -20.16 0.36 -7.75
N LYS A 84 -21.40 -0.14 -7.94
CA LYS A 84 -22.22 -0.73 -6.87
C LYS A 84 -21.54 -1.95 -6.24
N ASP A 85 -21.01 -2.86 -7.06
CA ASP A 85 -20.28 -4.04 -6.59
C ASP A 85 -19.01 -3.64 -5.81
N PHE A 86 -18.32 -2.58 -6.25
CA PHE A 86 -17.18 -2.02 -5.53
C PHE A 86 -17.59 -1.44 -4.17
N ASP A 87 -18.66 -0.65 -4.11
CA ASP A 87 -19.14 -0.03 -2.88
C ASP A 87 -19.61 -1.09 -1.86
N ALA A 88 -20.25 -2.15 -2.32
CA ALA A 88 -20.59 -3.32 -1.48
C ALA A 88 -19.33 -3.98 -0.90
N GLY A 89 -18.30 -4.19 -1.73
CA GLY A 89 -17.03 -4.73 -1.28
C GLY A 89 -16.29 -3.80 -0.30
N ALA A 90 -16.34 -2.49 -0.56
CA ALA A 90 -15.77 -1.48 0.32
C ALA A 90 -16.47 -1.45 1.69
N ALA A 91 -17.79 -1.65 1.73
CA ALA A 91 -18.54 -1.78 2.98
C ALA A 91 -18.09 -3.01 3.78
N ALA A 92 -17.87 -4.16 3.13
CA ALA A 92 -17.35 -5.37 3.80
C ALA A 92 -15.96 -5.13 4.41
N VAL A 93 -15.06 -4.47 3.67
CA VAL A 93 -13.72 -4.10 4.16
C VAL A 93 -13.80 -3.13 5.33
N ARG A 94 -14.69 -2.13 5.29
CA ARG A 94 -14.90 -1.19 6.41
C ARG A 94 -15.46 -1.90 7.64
N SER A 95 -16.42 -2.81 7.46
CA SER A 95 -16.99 -3.60 8.56
C SER A 95 -15.94 -4.45 9.25
N LEU A 96 -15.13 -5.20 8.48
CA LEU A 96 -14.05 -5.99 9.05
C LEU A 96 -12.99 -5.08 9.70
N SER A 97 -12.68 -3.94 9.08
CA SER A 97 -11.79 -2.95 9.67
C SER A 97 -12.29 -2.40 11.00
N ALA A 98 -13.60 -2.21 11.16
CA ALA A 98 -14.17 -1.75 12.43
C ALA A 98 -13.99 -2.79 13.53
N LYS A 99 -14.18 -4.08 13.20
CA LYS A 99 -13.97 -5.19 14.13
C LYS A 99 -12.53 -5.29 14.62
N VAL A 100 -11.55 -5.28 13.72
CA VAL A 100 -10.12 -5.37 14.08
C VAL A 100 -9.57 -4.10 14.74
N ARG A 101 -10.36 -3.01 14.77
CA ARG A 101 -9.98 -1.76 15.42
C ARG A 101 -10.57 -1.63 16.83
N ALA A 102 -11.44 -2.55 17.25
CA ALA A 102 -12.09 -2.51 18.56
C ALA A 102 -11.06 -2.46 19.71
N ASP A 103 -9.94 -3.16 19.53
CA ASP A 103 -8.86 -3.24 20.53
C ASP A 103 -7.89 -2.02 20.49
N GLY A 104 -8.18 -1.01 19.66
CA GLY A 104 -7.39 0.23 19.55
C GLY A 104 -6.04 0.08 18.81
N THR A 105 -5.54 -1.14 18.64
CA THR A 105 -4.35 -1.48 17.87
C THR A 105 -4.68 -2.56 16.84
N VAL A 106 -4.02 -2.51 15.68
CA VAL A 106 -4.19 -3.50 14.61
C VAL A 106 -2.88 -4.26 14.45
N THR A 107 -2.96 -5.57 14.60
CA THR A 107 -1.84 -6.50 14.41
C THR A 107 -1.61 -6.82 12.93
N LYS A 108 -0.50 -7.50 12.63
CA LYS A 108 -0.14 -7.84 11.25
C LYS A 108 -1.12 -8.85 10.66
N GLU A 109 -1.61 -9.76 11.49
CA GLU A 109 -2.49 -10.88 11.17
C GLU A 109 -3.88 -10.35 10.80
N GLU A 110 -4.42 -9.44 11.61
CA GLU A 110 -5.70 -8.77 11.37
C GLU A 110 -5.64 -7.88 10.13
N ALA A 111 -4.57 -7.10 9.98
CA ALA A 111 -4.35 -6.31 8.78
C ALA A 111 -4.23 -7.19 7.52
N LYS A 112 -3.68 -8.40 7.66
CA LYS A 112 -3.58 -9.38 6.58
C LYS A 112 -4.96 -9.94 6.22
N GLN A 113 -5.80 -10.27 7.19
CA GLN A 113 -7.19 -10.71 6.94
C GLN A 113 -7.98 -9.67 6.15
N VAL A 114 -7.95 -8.40 6.57
CA VAL A 114 -8.62 -7.31 5.84
C VAL A 114 -8.07 -7.18 4.42
N ARG A 115 -6.74 -7.33 4.27
CA ARG A 115 -6.09 -7.23 2.96
C ARG A 115 -6.46 -8.40 2.05
N ASP A 116 -6.51 -9.62 2.56
CA ASP A 116 -6.79 -10.81 1.75
C ASP A 116 -8.27 -10.81 1.32
N LEU A 117 -9.20 -10.44 2.20
CA LEU A 117 -10.60 -10.19 1.82
C LEU A 117 -10.71 -9.15 0.70
N ALA A 118 -9.99 -8.03 0.82
CA ALA A 118 -10.00 -7.00 -0.22
C ALA A 118 -9.39 -7.49 -1.56
N LYS A 119 -8.41 -8.40 -1.54
CA LYS A 119 -7.87 -9.01 -2.76
C LYS A 119 -8.87 -9.95 -3.40
N ASP A 120 -9.54 -10.78 -2.62
CA ASP A 120 -10.48 -11.76 -3.13
C ASP A 120 -11.68 -11.08 -3.79
N LEU A 121 -12.23 -10.04 -3.14
CA LEU A 121 -13.28 -9.21 -3.73
C LEU A 121 -12.82 -8.54 -5.03
N LYS A 122 -11.60 -8.00 -5.04
CA LYS A 122 -11.02 -7.43 -6.25
C LYS A 122 -10.89 -8.49 -7.34
N GLN A 123 -10.38 -9.68 -7.03
CA GLN A 123 -10.19 -10.75 -8.00
C GLN A 123 -11.53 -11.20 -8.59
N LYS A 124 -12.55 -11.40 -7.76
CA LYS A 124 -13.92 -11.72 -8.22
C LYS A 124 -14.46 -10.63 -9.16
N ALA A 125 -14.27 -9.35 -8.83
CA ALA A 125 -14.66 -8.25 -9.71
C ALA A 125 -13.87 -8.25 -11.04
N ARG A 126 -12.56 -8.59 -11.01
CA ARG A 126 -11.76 -8.71 -12.23
C ARG A 126 -12.20 -9.86 -13.11
N GLU A 127 -12.58 -10.98 -12.54
CA GLU A 127 -13.10 -12.14 -13.26
C GLU A 127 -14.45 -11.81 -13.89
N LYS A 128 -15.35 -11.19 -13.11
CA LYS A 128 -16.70 -10.80 -13.55
C LYS A 128 -16.70 -9.76 -14.69
N TYR A 129 -15.84 -8.75 -14.60
CA TYR A 129 -15.80 -7.64 -15.57
C TYR A 129 -14.62 -7.69 -16.54
N GLY A 130 -13.77 -8.73 -16.46
CA GLY A 130 -12.55 -8.87 -17.25
C GLY A 130 -11.49 -7.77 -17.02
N ILE A 131 -11.64 -6.94 -15.98
CA ILE A 131 -10.81 -5.75 -15.73
C ILE A 131 -9.43 -6.17 -15.19
N GLY A 132 -8.44 -6.35 -16.07
CA GLY A 132 -7.05 -6.55 -15.65
C GLY A 132 -6.43 -7.93 -15.89
N LYS A 133 -7.00 -8.76 -16.79
CA LYS A 133 -6.17 -9.73 -17.53
C LYS A 133 -5.22 -8.93 -18.44
N GLY A 134 -4.09 -8.49 -17.90
CA GLY A 134 -2.96 -8.10 -18.74
C GLY A 134 -2.56 -9.31 -19.56
N LYS A 135 -2.26 -9.12 -20.86
CA LYS A 135 -1.61 -10.12 -21.71
C LYS A 135 -0.59 -10.86 -20.85
N GLY A 136 -0.76 -12.18 -20.73
CA GLY A 136 0.18 -13.02 -20.03
C GLY A 136 1.58 -12.65 -20.52
N LYS A 137 2.48 -12.33 -19.58
CA LYS A 137 3.90 -12.43 -19.88
C LYS A 137 4.11 -13.89 -20.25
N ASN A 138 4.11 -14.15 -21.56
CA ASN A 138 4.71 -15.35 -22.10
C ASN A 138 6.14 -15.31 -21.59
N LYS A 139 6.45 -16.09 -20.56
CA LYS A 139 7.82 -16.37 -20.15
C LYS A 139 8.38 -17.19 -21.31
N GLY A 140 8.86 -16.50 -22.34
CA GLY A 140 9.85 -17.05 -23.25
C GLY A 140 11.06 -17.39 -22.40
N LYS A 141 11.10 -18.62 -21.89
CA LYS A 141 12.33 -19.28 -21.51
C LYS A 141 13.04 -19.59 -22.82
N ASP A 142 13.64 -18.57 -23.41
CA ASP A 142 14.75 -18.79 -24.33
C ASP A 142 16.00 -18.80 -23.46
N GLN A 143 16.17 -19.90 -22.73
CA GLN A 143 17.46 -20.22 -22.14
C GLN A 143 18.26 -20.86 -23.26
N GLY A 144 19.11 -20.05 -23.90
CA GLY A 144 20.30 -20.56 -24.55
C GLY A 144 21.04 -21.45 -23.55
N GLN A 145 20.99 -22.76 -23.77
CA GLN A 145 22.06 -23.64 -23.35
C GLN A 145 23.03 -23.74 -24.52
N HIS A 146 24.04 -22.88 -24.47
CA HIS A 146 25.38 -23.31 -24.79
C HIS A 146 25.72 -24.55 -23.93
N GLY A 147 25.95 -25.68 -24.59
CA GLY A 147 26.60 -26.86 -24.04
C GLY A 147 26.85 -27.82 -25.19
N ARG A 148 27.98 -27.70 -25.89
CA ARG A 148 29.28 -28.36 -25.60
C ARG A 148 29.27 -29.85 -26.03
N ASP A 149 30.24 -30.18 -26.88
CA ASP A 149 30.83 -31.51 -27.12
C ASP A 149 29.86 -32.47 -27.85
N VAL A 150 30.07 -32.88 -29.11
CA VAL A 150 31.15 -33.71 -29.69
C VAL A 150 31.29 -33.44 -31.19
#